data_AF-A0A430SBS9-F1
#
_entry.id   AF-A0A430SBS9-F1
#
_cell.length_a   1.000
_cell.length_b   1.000
_cell.length_c   1.000
_cell.angle_alpha   90.00
_cell.angle_beta   90.00
_cell.angle_gamma   90.00
#
_symmetry.space_group_name_H-M   'P 1'
#
loop_
_entity.id
_entity.type
_entity.pdbx_description
1 polymer ?
#
loop_
_entity_poly.entity_id
_entity_poly.type
_entity_poly.pdbx_seq_one_letter_code
_entity_poly.pdbx_strand_id
1 'polypeptide(L)'
;MGESVPEACLRKEAWELLWWAVEVLAPEVLKDLRGLVPHYREARPALDRFAVWSWRSLERAAPHAHLAGEAGQALLRLREKLRAWAGRWGLSGPEEPLDTALQALSLWSVDPGLPFNFGRVRVYDKAGPILVIPPFDPTMEAWGDFEARARERFEEWLRAYREWARVRPERPELENHARWLALRIKGLRYEVIADTMKAPLGEDAVRRGVVRLAKLLGLKL
;
A
#
# COMPACT_ATOMS: atom_id res chain seq x y z
N MET A 1 11.09 -11.69 -19.32
CA MET A 1 11.91 -10.47 -19.13
C MET A 1 11.90 -10.16 -17.65
N GLY A 2 13.06 -10.20 -17.00
CA GLY A 2 13.16 -9.92 -15.57
C GLY A 2 13.01 -8.43 -15.30
N GLU A 3 12.20 -8.08 -14.31
CA GLU A 3 12.04 -6.72 -13.82
C GLU A 3 13.36 -6.20 -13.26
N SER A 4 13.69 -4.94 -13.52
CA SER A 4 14.87 -4.31 -12.94
C SER A 4 14.65 -4.03 -11.45
N VAL A 5 15.69 -4.16 -10.61
CA VAL A 5 15.60 -3.88 -9.16
C VAL A 5 14.96 -2.51 -8.84
N PRO A 6 15.25 -1.41 -9.57
CA PRO A 6 14.57 -0.13 -9.36
C PRO A 6 13.05 -0.16 -9.57
N GLU A 7 12.57 -0.92 -10.55
CA GLU A 7 11.15 -1.02 -10.90
C GLU A 7 10.36 -1.80 -9.84
N ALA A 8 10.96 -2.87 -9.30
CA ALA A 8 10.37 -3.67 -8.22
C ALA A 8 10.23 -2.85 -6.92
N CYS A 9 11.24 -2.04 -6.61
CA CYS A 9 11.18 -1.12 -5.47
C CYS A 9 10.08 -0.07 -5.64
N LEU A 10 9.97 0.54 -6.83
CA LEU A 10 8.94 1.54 -7.13
C LEU A 10 7.53 0.94 -7.05
N ARG A 11 7.33 -0.27 -7.59
CA ARG A 11 6.05 -0.98 -7.53
C ARG A 11 5.63 -1.28 -6.08
N LYS A 12 6.59 -1.67 -5.23
CA LYS A 12 6.34 -1.90 -3.81
C LYS A 12 5.89 -0.62 -3.10
N GLU A 13 6.60 0.49 -3.31
CA GLU A 13 6.25 1.81 -2.76
C GLU A 13 4.85 2.26 -3.21
N ALA A 14 4.54 2.06 -4.51
CA ALA A 14 3.25 2.37 -5.08
C ALA A 14 2.09 1.54 -4.46
N TRP A 15 2.30 0.25 -4.19
CA TRP A 15 1.32 -0.58 -3.47
C TRP A 15 1.10 -0.11 -2.04
N GLU A 16 2.16 0.24 -1.32
CA GLU A 16 2.06 0.76 0.06
C GLU A 16 1.25 2.05 0.13
N LEU A 17 1.53 3.00 -0.78
CA LEU A 17 0.77 4.25 -0.89
C LEU A 17 -0.70 4.00 -1.26
N LEU A 18 -0.96 3.08 -2.18
CA LEU A 18 -2.33 2.73 -2.56
C LEU A 18 -3.11 2.13 -1.39
N TRP A 19 -2.53 1.21 -0.64
CA TRP A 19 -3.20 0.59 0.52
C TRP A 19 -3.49 1.60 1.63
N TRP A 20 -2.58 2.55 1.86
CA TRP A 20 -2.83 3.65 2.78
C TRP A 20 -3.99 4.54 2.29
N ALA A 21 -4.00 4.90 1.01
CA ALA A 21 -5.09 5.65 0.42
C ALA A 21 -6.43 4.91 0.50
N VAL A 22 -6.44 3.59 0.31
CA VAL A 22 -7.64 2.75 0.46
C VAL A 22 -8.14 2.76 1.90
N GLU A 23 -7.26 2.62 2.89
CA GLU A 23 -7.64 2.66 4.31
C GLU A 23 -8.33 3.98 4.70
N VAL A 24 -7.86 5.11 4.15
CA VAL A 24 -8.39 6.44 4.48
C VAL A 24 -9.62 6.81 3.64
N LEU A 25 -9.62 6.50 2.34
CA LEU A 25 -10.58 7.05 1.38
C LEU A 25 -11.62 6.04 0.89
N ALA A 26 -11.29 4.74 0.97
CA ALA A 26 -12.15 3.64 0.55
C ALA A 26 -12.23 2.53 1.62
N PRO A 27 -12.52 2.85 2.89
CA PRO A 27 -12.50 1.88 4.00
C PRO A 27 -13.47 0.72 3.79
N GLU A 28 -14.53 0.90 2.98
CA GLU A 28 -15.45 -0.16 2.58
C GLU A 28 -14.77 -1.35 1.87
N VAL A 29 -13.68 -1.11 1.12
CA VAL A 29 -12.88 -2.18 0.49
C VAL A 29 -12.32 -3.13 1.56
N LEU A 30 -11.83 -2.55 2.65
CA LEU A 30 -11.26 -3.26 3.79
C LEU A 30 -12.33 -3.84 4.71
N LYS A 31 -13.47 -3.16 4.85
CA LYS A 31 -14.63 -3.67 5.59
C LYS A 31 -15.14 -4.96 4.96
N ASP A 32 -15.27 -4.99 3.64
CA ASP A 32 -15.68 -6.17 2.89
C ASP A 32 -14.66 -7.32 3.05
N LEU A 33 -13.36 -7.00 2.97
CA LEU A 33 -12.31 -7.98 3.22
C LEU A 33 -12.39 -8.53 4.64
N ARG A 34 -12.57 -7.67 5.65
CA ARG A 34 -12.70 -8.05 7.06
C ARG A 34 -13.91 -8.97 7.30
N GLY A 35 -14.97 -8.83 6.51
CA GLY A 35 -16.09 -9.77 6.48
C GLY A 35 -15.70 -11.21 6.15
N LEU A 36 -14.51 -11.44 5.59
CA LEU A 36 -14.00 -12.79 5.27
C LEU A 36 -13.25 -13.46 6.43
N VAL A 37 -13.03 -12.77 7.56
CA VAL A 37 -12.34 -13.34 8.74
C VAL A 37 -12.94 -14.66 9.22
N PRO A 38 -14.28 -14.84 9.31
CA PRO A 38 -14.87 -16.12 9.69
C PRO A 38 -14.48 -17.26 8.73
N HIS A 39 -14.49 -17.00 7.42
CA HIS A 39 -14.09 -17.98 6.41
C HIS A 39 -12.59 -18.30 6.47
N TYR A 40 -11.76 -17.32 6.80
CA TYR A 40 -10.35 -17.56 7.06
C TYR A 40 -10.13 -18.48 8.26
N ARG A 41 -10.86 -18.26 9.36
CA ARG A 41 -10.80 -19.10 10.56
C ARG A 41 -11.24 -20.54 10.29
N GLU A 42 -12.32 -20.73 9.53
CA GLU A 42 -12.77 -22.06 9.08
C GLU A 42 -11.69 -22.78 8.25
N ALA A 43 -11.01 -22.05 7.35
CA ALA A 43 -9.98 -22.60 6.48
C ALA A 43 -8.62 -22.80 7.17
N ARG A 44 -8.42 -22.22 8.36
CA ARG A 44 -7.12 -22.18 9.05
C ARG A 44 -6.45 -23.55 9.21
N PRO A 45 -7.14 -24.62 9.62
CA PRO A 45 -6.50 -25.94 9.74
C PRO A 45 -5.90 -26.44 8.41
N ALA A 46 -6.55 -26.14 7.27
CA ALA A 46 -6.02 -26.49 5.95
C ALA A 46 -4.91 -25.54 5.51
N LEU A 47 -5.03 -24.23 5.79
CA LEU A 47 -3.97 -23.25 5.53
C LEU A 47 -2.68 -23.64 6.24
N ASP A 48 -2.76 -24.01 7.52
CA ASP A 48 -1.61 -24.44 8.33
C ASP A 48 -1.03 -25.76 7.81
N ARG A 49 -1.89 -26.75 7.53
CA ARG A 49 -1.48 -28.06 6.99
C ARG A 49 -0.73 -27.95 5.67
N PHE A 50 -1.19 -27.08 4.78
CA PHE A 50 -0.60 -26.90 3.46
C PHE A 50 0.45 -25.78 3.41
N ALA A 51 0.83 -25.21 4.55
CA ALA A 51 1.83 -24.14 4.62
C ALA A 51 1.50 -22.98 3.67
N VAL A 52 0.26 -22.46 3.75
CA VAL A 52 -0.22 -21.39 2.88
C VAL A 52 0.14 -20.02 3.46
N TRP A 53 1.10 -19.35 2.85
CA TRP A 53 1.60 -18.01 3.25
C TRP A 53 1.33 -16.92 2.21
N SER A 54 0.96 -17.33 1.00
CA SER A 54 0.70 -16.46 -0.16
C SER A 54 -0.42 -17.03 -1.02
N TRP A 55 -1.02 -16.18 -1.84
CA TRP A 55 -1.97 -16.52 -2.87
C TRP A 55 -1.46 -17.64 -3.77
N ARG A 56 -0.19 -17.57 -4.20
CA ARG A 56 0.43 -18.62 -4.99
C ARG A 56 0.49 -19.97 -4.26
N SER A 57 0.81 -19.96 -2.96
CA SER A 57 0.79 -21.20 -2.17
C SER A 57 -0.63 -21.73 -1.97
N LEU A 58 -1.62 -20.84 -1.85
CA LEU A 58 -3.03 -21.20 -1.77
C LEU A 58 -3.50 -21.88 -3.07
N GLU A 59 -3.17 -21.30 -4.24
CA GLU A 59 -3.48 -21.89 -5.55
C GLU A 59 -2.83 -23.26 -5.74
N ARG A 60 -1.61 -23.48 -5.20
CA ARG A 60 -0.97 -24.80 -5.19
C ARG A 60 -1.64 -25.79 -4.25
N ALA A 61 -2.19 -25.33 -3.13
CA ALA A 61 -2.89 -26.18 -2.16
C ALA A 61 -4.30 -26.58 -2.64
N ALA A 62 -4.97 -25.74 -3.43
CA ALA A 62 -6.35 -25.94 -3.84
C ALA A 62 -6.63 -27.32 -4.51
N PRO A 63 -5.81 -27.84 -5.44
CA PRO A 63 -6.01 -29.18 -6.01
C PRO A 63 -5.95 -30.32 -4.97
N HIS A 64 -5.23 -30.09 -3.86
CA HIS A 64 -5.02 -31.05 -2.79
C HIS A 64 -5.98 -30.86 -1.60
N ALA A 65 -6.92 -29.92 -1.69
CA ALA A 65 -7.83 -29.59 -0.59
C ALA A 65 -8.60 -30.80 -0.05
N HIS A 66 -8.95 -31.76 -0.90
CA HIS A 66 -9.63 -33.00 -0.49
C HIS A 66 -8.88 -33.78 0.60
N LEU A 67 -7.55 -33.67 0.68
CA LEU A 67 -6.72 -34.32 1.71
C LEU A 67 -6.92 -33.72 3.12
N ALA A 68 -7.61 -32.59 3.24
CA ALA A 68 -7.89 -31.89 4.49
C ALA A 68 -9.39 -31.96 4.89
N GLY A 69 -10.20 -32.78 4.23
CA GLY A 69 -11.62 -32.95 4.57
C GLY A 69 -12.41 -31.64 4.56
N GLU A 70 -13.19 -31.38 5.61
CA GLU A 70 -14.01 -30.16 5.74
C GLU A 70 -13.17 -28.87 5.74
N ALA A 71 -11.99 -28.88 6.37
CA ALA A 71 -11.09 -27.73 6.35
C ALA A 71 -10.59 -27.43 4.92
N GLY A 72 -10.41 -28.47 4.10
CA GLY A 72 -10.12 -28.33 2.68
C GLY A 72 -11.26 -27.66 1.89
N GLN A 73 -12.51 -28.01 2.20
CA GLN A 73 -13.67 -27.35 1.59
C GLN A 73 -13.76 -25.88 2.03
N ALA A 74 -13.44 -25.57 3.29
CA ALA A 74 -13.35 -24.20 3.76
C ALA A 74 -12.24 -23.41 3.04
N LEU A 75 -11.09 -24.02 2.76
CA LEU A 75 -10.01 -23.41 1.96
C LEU A 75 -10.49 -23.02 0.55
N LEU A 76 -11.23 -23.90 -0.12
CA LEU A 76 -11.78 -23.61 -1.46
C LEU A 76 -12.81 -22.48 -1.42
N ARG A 77 -13.70 -22.45 -0.41
CA ARG A 77 -14.65 -21.33 -0.23
C ARG A 77 -13.94 -20.02 0.05
N LEU A 78 -12.90 -20.01 0.88
CA LEU A 78 -12.08 -18.83 1.15
C LEU A 78 -11.44 -18.32 -0.14
N ARG A 79 -10.86 -19.22 -0.95
CA ARG A 79 -10.27 -18.89 -2.26
C ARG A 79 -11.25 -18.18 -3.18
N GLU A 80 -12.45 -18.72 -3.31
CA GLU A 80 -13.50 -18.15 -4.16
C GLU A 80 -13.94 -16.78 -3.66
N LYS A 81 -14.12 -16.62 -2.34
CA LYS A 81 -14.48 -15.34 -1.73
C LYS A 81 -13.39 -14.28 -1.89
N LEU A 82 -12.12 -14.64 -1.78
CA LEU A 82 -11.00 -13.74 -2.06
C LEU A 82 -10.97 -13.30 -3.53
N ARG A 83 -11.20 -14.22 -4.47
CA ARG A 83 -11.34 -13.88 -5.91
C ARG A 83 -12.53 -12.96 -6.14
N ALA A 84 -13.68 -13.24 -5.54
CA ALA A 84 -14.87 -12.43 -5.67
C ALA A 84 -14.67 -11.03 -5.09
N TRP A 85 -14.02 -10.91 -3.93
CA TRP A 85 -13.63 -9.63 -3.33
C TRP A 85 -12.70 -8.86 -4.27
N ALA A 86 -11.62 -9.48 -4.76
CA ALA A 86 -10.68 -8.82 -5.67
C ALA A 86 -11.37 -8.39 -6.98
N GLY A 87 -12.23 -9.24 -7.55
CA GLY A 87 -12.98 -8.93 -8.75
C GLY A 87 -13.95 -7.75 -8.55
N ARG A 88 -14.68 -7.72 -7.43
CA ARG A 88 -15.61 -6.64 -7.09
C ARG A 88 -14.93 -5.26 -7.05
N TRP A 89 -13.70 -5.22 -6.55
CA TRP A 89 -12.94 -3.98 -6.36
C TRP A 89 -11.91 -3.71 -7.49
N GLY A 90 -11.94 -4.46 -8.59
CA GLY A 90 -11.01 -4.26 -9.72
C GLY A 90 -9.54 -4.62 -9.40
N LEU A 91 -9.32 -5.45 -8.39
CA LEU A 91 -8.00 -5.88 -7.88
C LEU A 91 -7.57 -7.25 -8.41
N SER A 92 -8.32 -7.84 -9.35
CA SER A 92 -8.14 -9.23 -9.81
C SER A 92 -7.05 -9.45 -10.87
N GLY A 93 -6.17 -8.49 -11.10
CA GLY A 93 -5.06 -8.59 -12.06
C GLY A 93 -3.80 -9.23 -11.45
N PRO A 94 -3.15 -8.54 -10.50
CA PRO A 94 -1.93 -8.99 -9.83
C PRO A 94 -2.22 -9.92 -8.64
N GLU A 95 -1.20 -10.67 -8.18
CA GLU A 95 -1.31 -11.52 -6.98
C GLU A 95 -1.20 -10.70 -5.69
N GLU A 96 -0.50 -9.56 -5.73
CA GLU A 96 -0.18 -8.71 -4.58
C GLU A 96 -1.39 -8.30 -3.71
N PRO A 97 -2.57 -7.95 -4.26
CA PRO A 97 -3.77 -7.70 -3.46
C PRO A 97 -4.25 -8.92 -2.70
N LEU A 98 -4.15 -10.10 -3.29
CA LEU A 98 -4.61 -11.35 -2.68
C LEU A 98 -3.61 -11.83 -1.62
N ASP A 99 -2.31 -11.66 -1.86
CA ASP A 99 -1.26 -11.84 -0.84
C ASP A 99 -1.47 -10.92 0.36
N THR A 100 -1.68 -9.64 0.09
CA THR A 100 -1.94 -8.64 1.14
C THR A 100 -3.22 -8.97 1.90
N ALA A 101 -4.28 -9.39 1.20
CA ALA A 101 -5.53 -9.81 1.82
C ALA A 101 -5.34 -11.01 2.75
N LEU A 102 -4.60 -12.03 2.34
CA LEU A 102 -4.30 -13.20 3.16
C LEU A 102 -3.52 -12.84 4.43
N GLN A 103 -2.52 -11.97 4.32
CA GLN A 103 -1.75 -11.47 5.48
C GLN A 103 -2.66 -10.71 6.45
N ALA A 104 -3.49 -9.79 5.94
CA ALA A 104 -4.42 -9.03 6.76
C ALA A 104 -5.43 -9.93 7.47
N LEU A 105 -6.01 -10.91 6.76
CA LEU A 105 -6.92 -11.88 7.35
C LEU A 105 -6.25 -12.74 8.43
N SER A 106 -4.99 -13.12 8.25
CA SER A 106 -4.21 -13.83 9.26
C SER A 106 -4.13 -13.02 10.56
N LEU A 107 -3.73 -11.75 10.46
CA LEU A 107 -3.64 -10.83 11.60
C LEU A 107 -5.01 -10.58 12.25
N TRP A 108 -6.03 -10.27 11.45
CA TRP A 108 -7.39 -10.00 11.94
C TRP A 108 -8.09 -11.24 12.49
N SER A 109 -7.65 -12.44 12.12
CA SER A 109 -8.16 -13.67 12.72
C SER A 109 -7.77 -13.79 14.20
N VAL A 110 -6.65 -13.16 14.59
CA VAL A 110 -6.17 -13.09 15.97
C VAL A 110 -6.76 -11.87 16.67
N ASP A 111 -6.62 -10.69 16.09
CA ASP A 111 -7.15 -9.43 16.62
C ASP A 111 -7.83 -8.61 15.51
N PRO A 112 -9.19 -8.61 15.47
CA PRO A 112 -9.94 -7.81 14.52
C PRO A 112 -9.73 -6.29 14.68
N GLY A 113 -9.21 -5.81 15.82
CA GLY A 113 -8.94 -4.39 16.07
C GLY A 113 -7.72 -3.84 15.34
N LEU A 114 -6.85 -4.70 14.80
CA LEU A 114 -5.62 -4.25 14.16
C LEU A 114 -5.90 -3.41 12.89
N PRO A 115 -5.15 -2.32 12.67
CA PRO A 115 -5.21 -1.57 11.41
C PRO A 115 -4.72 -2.45 10.25
N PHE A 116 -5.14 -2.14 9.02
CA PHE A 116 -4.76 -2.95 7.86
C PHE A 116 -3.26 -2.88 7.58
N ASN A 117 -2.68 -1.70 7.79
CA ASN A 117 -1.25 -1.46 7.63
C ASN A 117 -0.43 -1.78 8.90
N PHE A 118 -0.97 -2.57 9.84
CA PHE A 118 -0.24 -2.98 11.04
C PHE A 118 1.06 -3.73 10.68
N GLY A 119 2.19 -3.28 11.24
CA GLY A 119 3.51 -3.86 10.98
C GLY A 119 4.10 -3.53 9.59
N ARG A 120 3.34 -2.89 8.69
CA ARG A 120 3.89 -2.30 7.47
C ARG A 120 4.51 -0.95 7.85
N VAL A 121 5.80 -0.99 8.16
CA VAL A 121 6.61 0.20 8.39
C VAL A 121 6.40 1.10 7.18
N ARG A 122 5.92 2.34 7.40
CA ARG A 122 6.08 3.40 6.40
C ARG A 122 7.54 3.35 6.01
N VAL A 123 7.85 2.94 4.80
CA VAL A 123 9.11 3.33 4.19
C VAL A 123 8.97 4.83 3.94
N TYR A 124 9.01 5.64 5.01
CA TYR A 124 9.81 6.84 4.96
C TYR A 124 11.17 6.31 4.59
N ASP A 125 11.43 6.29 3.29
CA ASP A 125 12.72 5.93 2.80
C ASP A 125 13.72 6.84 3.52
N LYS A 126 14.46 6.25 4.47
CA LYS A 126 15.63 6.84 5.11
C LYS A 126 16.73 7.16 4.07
N ALA A 127 16.48 7.00 2.76
CA ALA A 127 17.33 7.55 1.70
C ALA A 127 17.06 9.04 1.41
N GLY A 128 16.06 9.68 2.03
CA GLY A 128 15.98 11.15 2.04
C GLY A 128 17.09 11.75 2.92
N PRO A 129 17.66 12.91 2.57
CA PRO A 129 18.60 13.59 3.45
C PRO A 129 17.91 13.86 4.80
N ILE A 130 18.58 13.52 5.90
CA ILE A 130 18.07 13.71 7.26
C ILE A 130 18.60 15.05 7.76
N LEU A 131 17.71 15.92 8.25
CA LEU A 131 18.13 17.14 8.92
C LEU A 131 18.58 16.77 10.34
N VAL A 132 19.88 16.92 10.61
CA VAL A 132 20.43 16.77 11.95
C VAL A 132 20.97 18.13 12.39
N ILE A 133 20.29 18.74 13.35
CA ILE A 133 20.76 19.96 14.03
C ILE A 133 21.17 19.52 15.44
N PRO A 134 22.47 19.58 15.79
CA PRO A 134 22.91 19.33 17.16
C PRO A 134 22.16 20.23 18.15
N PRO A 135 21.78 19.73 19.34
CA PRO A 135 21.05 20.50 20.33
C PRO A 135 21.84 21.74 20.78
N PHE A 136 21.12 22.83 21.06
CA PHE A 136 21.70 24.04 21.63
C PHE A 136 22.28 23.76 23.02
N ASP A 137 23.54 24.15 23.23
CA ASP A 137 24.15 24.13 24.56
C ASP A 137 24.52 25.57 24.99
N PRO A 138 23.72 26.21 25.85
CA PRO A 138 23.97 27.59 26.28
C PRO A 138 25.25 27.78 27.09
N THR A 139 25.90 26.69 27.53
CA THR A 139 27.19 26.74 28.24
C THR A 139 28.38 26.74 27.29
N MET A 140 28.18 26.33 26.05
CA MET A 140 29.23 26.13 25.05
C MET A 140 29.11 27.08 23.85
N GLU A 141 27.95 27.73 23.66
CA GLU A 141 27.70 28.63 22.54
C GLU A 141 26.68 29.72 22.86
N ALA A 142 26.82 30.87 22.21
CA ALA A 142 25.80 31.92 22.25
C ALA A 142 24.63 31.58 21.32
N TRP A 143 23.43 32.07 21.65
CA TRP A 143 22.23 31.81 20.86
C TRP A 143 22.35 32.23 19.39
N GLY A 144 23.02 33.37 19.12
CA GLY A 144 23.24 33.85 17.74
C GLY A 144 24.10 32.89 16.91
N ASP A 145 25.09 32.25 17.54
CA ASP A 145 25.98 31.28 16.88
C ASP A 145 25.26 29.95 16.61
N PHE A 146 24.41 29.51 17.56
CA PHE A 146 23.50 28.39 17.36
C PHE A 146 22.53 28.64 16.21
N GLU A 147 21.88 29.82 16.16
CA GLU A 147 20.93 30.17 15.12
C GLU A 147 21.59 30.19 13.74
N ALA A 148 22.78 30.80 13.62
CA ALA A 148 23.54 30.83 12.38
C ALA A 148 23.87 29.41 11.89
N ARG A 149 24.38 28.55 12.78
CA ARG A 149 24.68 27.14 12.47
C ARG A 149 23.43 26.35 12.08
N ALA A 150 22.34 26.50 12.83
CA ALA A 150 21.08 25.80 12.55
C ALA A 150 20.51 26.21 11.19
N ARG A 151 20.58 27.50 10.85
CA ARG A 151 20.15 28.04 9.56
C ARG A 151 21.00 27.52 8.41
N GLU A 152 22.31 27.50 8.54
CA GLU A 152 23.22 26.92 7.55
C GLU A 152 22.91 25.44 7.30
N ARG A 153 22.76 24.64 8.36
CA ARG A 153 22.40 23.22 8.26
C ARG A 153 21.03 22.99 7.63
N PHE A 154 20.08 23.88 7.91
CA PHE A 154 18.76 23.83 7.30
C PHE A 154 18.84 24.15 5.79
N GLU A 155 19.63 25.14 5.39
CA GLU A 155 19.82 25.50 3.98
C GLU A 155 20.59 24.43 3.17
N GLU A 156 21.59 23.79 3.79
CA GLU A 156 22.28 22.62 3.22
C GLU A 156 21.34 21.43 3.04
N TRP A 157 20.56 21.12 4.07
CA TRP A 157 19.55 20.08 4.01
C TRP A 157 18.51 20.39 2.94
N LEU A 158 18.02 21.62 2.84
CA LEU A 158 17.02 22.03 1.86
C LEU A 158 17.56 21.92 0.44
N ARG A 159 18.85 22.22 0.20
CA ARG A 159 19.53 21.98 -1.08
C ARG A 159 19.61 20.49 -1.41
N ALA A 160 20.07 19.67 -0.46
CA ALA A 160 20.15 18.22 -0.64
C ALA A 160 18.77 17.60 -0.89
N TYR A 161 17.75 18.06 -0.17
CA TYR A 161 16.36 17.63 -0.34
C TYR A 161 15.82 18.01 -1.71
N ARG A 162 16.08 19.24 -2.17
CA ARG A 162 15.67 19.68 -3.52
C ARG A 162 16.33 18.86 -4.61
N GLU A 163 17.62 18.55 -4.50
CA GLU A 163 18.31 17.71 -5.50
C GLU A 163 17.84 16.25 -5.45
N TRP A 164 17.62 15.71 -4.25
CA TRP A 164 17.03 14.40 -4.03
C TRP A 164 15.60 14.28 -4.60
N ALA A 165 14.78 15.33 -4.42
CA ALA A 165 13.44 15.43 -4.99
C ALA A 165 13.48 15.62 -6.51
N ARG A 166 14.50 16.31 -7.04
CA ARG A 166 14.69 16.54 -8.48
C ARG A 166 14.98 15.25 -9.25
N VAL A 167 15.69 14.29 -8.62
CA VAL A 167 15.93 12.95 -9.19
C VAL A 167 14.83 11.94 -8.85
N ARG A 168 13.84 12.31 -8.04
CA ARG A 168 12.61 11.54 -7.75
C ARG A 168 11.34 12.41 -7.91
N PRO A 169 11.11 13.00 -9.10
CA PRO A 169 10.04 13.97 -9.32
C PRO A 169 8.64 13.37 -9.16
N GLU A 170 8.52 12.05 -9.20
CA GLU A 170 7.23 11.35 -9.18
C GLU A 170 6.61 11.21 -7.78
N ARG A 171 7.31 11.54 -6.68
CA ARG A 171 6.85 11.21 -5.32
C ARG A 171 5.61 11.98 -4.82
N PRO A 172 5.52 13.32 -4.95
CA PRO A 172 4.31 14.05 -4.56
C PRO A 172 3.12 13.67 -5.44
N GLU A 173 3.38 13.40 -6.72
CA GLU A 173 2.35 12.98 -7.66
C GLU A 173 1.90 11.54 -7.42
N LEU A 174 2.79 10.62 -7.04
CA LEU A 174 2.48 9.22 -6.79
C LEU A 174 1.50 9.06 -5.62
N GLU A 175 1.68 9.82 -4.54
CA GLU A 175 0.71 9.85 -3.43
C GLU A 175 -0.66 10.36 -3.88
N ASN A 176 -0.70 11.44 -4.67
CA ASN A 176 -1.94 11.96 -5.24
C ASN A 176 -2.59 10.95 -6.20
N HIS A 177 -1.82 10.31 -7.07
CA HIS A 177 -2.30 9.27 -7.98
C HIS A 177 -2.83 8.07 -7.22
N ALA A 178 -2.19 7.65 -6.12
CA ALA A 178 -2.67 6.57 -5.26
C ALA A 178 -4.00 6.93 -4.58
N ARG A 179 -4.16 8.17 -4.12
CA ARG A 179 -5.43 8.68 -3.56
C ARG A 179 -6.56 8.68 -4.59
N TRP A 180 -6.29 9.18 -5.80
CA TRP A 180 -7.26 9.15 -6.90
C TRP A 180 -7.60 7.71 -7.29
N LEU A 181 -6.60 6.83 -7.37
CA LEU A 181 -6.76 5.42 -7.67
C LEU A 181 -7.61 4.70 -6.61
N ALA A 182 -7.42 4.98 -5.32
CA ALA A 182 -8.26 4.43 -4.26
C ALA A 182 -9.74 4.84 -4.40
N LEU A 183 -10.00 6.10 -4.75
CA LEU A 183 -11.36 6.59 -5.02
C LEU A 183 -11.94 5.99 -6.32
N ARG A 184 -11.10 5.68 -7.32
CA ARG A 184 -11.51 4.94 -8.52
C ARG A 184 -11.86 3.49 -8.21
N ILE A 185 -11.09 2.81 -7.35
CA ILE A 185 -11.38 1.46 -6.85
C ILE A 185 -12.72 1.43 -6.12
N LYS A 186 -13.02 2.48 -5.33
CA LYS A 186 -14.34 2.71 -4.70
C LYS A 186 -15.49 2.86 -5.70
N GLY A 187 -15.20 3.08 -6.99
CA GLY A 187 -16.19 3.25 -8.05
C GLY A 187 -16.56 4.71 -8.32
N LEU A 188 -15.85 5.69 -7.75
CA LEU A 188 -16.12 7.09 -8.06
C LEU A 188 -15.65 7.46 -9.47
N ARG A 189 -16.43 8.28 -10.15
CA ARG A 189 -16.05 8.85 -11.45
C ARG A 189 -15.08 10.01 -11.25
N TYR A 190 -14.26 10.30 -12.26
CA TYR A 190 -13.22 11.33 -12.18
C TYR A 190 -13.78 12.71 -11.83
N GLU A 191 -14.98 13.03 -12.32
CA GLU A 191 -15.67 14.29 -12.07
C GLU A 191 -15.98 14.45 -10.57
N VAL A 192 -16.49 13.38 -9.95
CA VAL A 192 -16.82 13.36 -8.51
C VAL A 192 -15.57 13.45 -7.65
N ILE A 193 -14.47 12.83 -8.07
CA ILE A 193 -13.19 12.86 -7.34
C ILE A 193 -12.62 14.28 -7.34
N ALA A 194 -12.61 14.95 -8.50
CA ALA A 194 -12.09 16.31 -8.62
C ALA A 194 -12.84 17.29 -7.71
N ASP A 195 -14.18 17.21 -7.70
CA ASP A 195 -15.02 18.00 -6.80
C ASP A 195 -14.72 17.71 -5.33
N THR A 196 -14.56 16.44 -4.96
CA THR A 196 -14.30 16.00 -3.58
C THR A 196 -12.93 16.46 -3.08
N MET A 197 -11.92 16.41 -3.95
CA MET A 197 -10.54 16.78 -3.59
C MET A 197 -10.28 18.29 -3.73
N LYS A 198 -11.27 19.08 -4.19
CA LYS A 198 -11.09 20.50 -4.54
C LYS A 198 -9.91 20.72 -5.50
N ALA A 199 -9.67 19.74 -6.36
CA ALA A 199 -8.61 19.77 -7.36
C ALA A 199 -9.22 20.23 -8.69
N PRO A 200 -8.57 21.14 -9.44
CA PRO A 200 -9.13 21.64 -10.69
C PRO A 200 -9.40 20.50 -11.67
N LEU A 201 -10.63 20.44 -12.20
CA LEU A 201 -11.03 19.57 -13.30
C LEU A 201 -10.31 20.03 -14.58
N GLY A 202 -9.31 19.27 -15.06
CA GLY A 202 -8.68 19.60 -16.35
C GLY A 202 -7.40 18.86 -16.74
N GLU A 203 -6.67 18.21 -15.83
CA GLU A 203 -5.38 17.65 -16.23
C GLU A 203 -5.46 16.23 -16.75
N ASP A 204 -5.44 16.14 -18.06
CA ASP A 204 -4.96 15.02 -18.86
C ASP A 204 -3.71 14.34 -18.22
N ALA A 205 -2.87 15.11 -17.50
CA ALA A 205 -1.74 14.63 -16.70
C ALA A 205 -2.12 13.74 -15.51
N VAL A 206 -3.13 14.09 -14.71
CA VAL A 206 -3.61 13.29 -13.56
C VAL A 206 -4.23 11.98 -14.04
N ARG A 207 -5.06 12.03 -15.09
CA ARG A 207 -5.65 10.81 -15.68
C ARG A 207 -4.56 9.89 -16.23
N ARG A 208 -3.57 10.44 -16.94
CA ARG A 208 -2.38 9.69 -17.39
C ARG A 208 -1.59 9.13 -16.22
N GLY A 209 -1.45 9.88 -15.13
CA GLY A 209 -0.76 9.46 -13.90
C GLY A 209 -1.44 8.27 -13.24
N VAL A 210 -2.76 8.32 -13.05
CA VAL A 210 -3.56 7.20 -12.51
C VAL A 210 -3.49 5.98 -13.43
N VAL A 211 -3.57 6.16 -14.75
CA VAL A 211 -3.46 5.05 -15.72
C VAL A 211 -2.05 4.45 -15.70
N ARG A 212 -0.99 5.27 -15.64
CA ARG A 212 0.40 4.80 -15.50
C ARG A 212 0.59 4.02 -14.20
N LEU A 213 0.06 4.53 -13.10
CA LEU A 213 0.10 3.86 -11.80
C LEU A 213 -0.65 2.53 -11.84
N ALA A 214 -1.86 2.50 -12.38
CA ALA A 214 -2.63 1.27 -12.53
C ALA A 214 -1.85 0.23 -13.36
N LYS A 215 -1.21 0.67 -14.44
CA LYS A 215 -0.38 -0.20 -15.28
C LYS A 215 0.87 -0.70 -14.53
N LEU A 216 1.57 0.16 -13.79
CA LEU A 216 2.70 -0.20 -12.94
C LEU A 216 2.30 -1.27 -11.91
N LEU A 217 1.09 -1.15 -11.36
CA LEU A 217 0.54 -2.08 -10.38
C LEU A 217 -0.10 -3.32 -11.02
N GLY A 218 -0.21 -3.41 -12.35
CA GLY A 218 -0.88 -4.52 -13.04
C GLY A 218 -2.40 -4.55 -12.89
N LEU A 219 -3.01 -3.43 -12.47
CA LEU A 219 -4.46 -3.28 -12.34
C LEU A 219 -5.12 -3.03 -13.69
N LYS A 220 -6.35 -3.56 -13.86
CA LYS A 220 -7.19 -3.33 -15.04
C LYS A 220 -8.26 -2.31 -14.66
N LEU A 221 -8.08 -1.06 -15.10
CA LEU A 221 -9.01 0.06 -14.90
C LEU A 221 -9.53 0.62 -16.22
#